data_AF-A0A0Q9WQU9-F1
#
_entry.id   AF-A0A0Q9WQU9-F1
#
_cell.length_a   1.000
_cell.length_b   1.000
_cell.length_c   1.000
_cell.angle_alpha   90.00
_cell.angle_beta   90.00
_cell.angle_gamma   90.00
#
_symmetry.space_group_name_H-M   'P 1'
#
loop_
_entity.id
_entity.type
_entity.pdbx_description
1 polymer ?
#
loop_
_entity_poly.entity_id
_entity_poly.type
_entity_poly.pdbx_seq_one_letter_code
_entity_poly.pdbx_strand_id
1 'polypeptide(L)'
;MYRNAMQKAFEMAKFDINFDYDTNILNSERTDPNRRSKLSTLLHWLKQIHEKPPEPLQCDYMMNFGGGGNAGVTRAEPISLATLDRDCFIIPVHSVDRFLPAGIPLPALNAEGKATSPLSVLEVSDPKLCILVHLMSPLEAIDPVMESPLSHPLLKQRSIAAELLTEVQQANTAVGGMLLANMEKSSEFPFISYYLINTMQTDPSNFYAGLRVSSLSKFEPKALKYTAAHTLDLYSEVAAICRPPLVLPSNESGSFKKSQTAATGYIISVFKVFEGDDGERFEKNWLYWTGARMLYRYLPRAAGLRRIALHKSTSQKGDKMYLLVCECADLLKDISLAAFLIPALRARLCGYTGLYRPIQAF
;
A
#
# COMPACT_ATOMS: atom_id res chain seq x y z
N MET A 1 31.25 12.05 -6.34
CA MET A 1 30.14 11.07 -6.31
C MET A 1 28.75 11.69 -6.12
N TYR A 2 28.56 12.79 -5.38
CA TYR A 2 27.24 13.44 -5.20
C TYR A 2 26.69 14.23 -6.39
N ARG A 3 27.54 14.65 -7.36
CA ARG A 3 27.09 15.43 -8.54
C ARG A 3 26.26 14.60 -9.53
N ASN A 4 26.56 13.31 -9.69
CA ASN A 4 25.87 12.45 -10.66
C ASN A 4 24.44 12.06 -10.22
N ALA A 5 24.17 11.99 -8.91
CA ALA A 5 22.82 11.70 -8.39
C ALA A 5 21.87 12.90 -8.55
N MET A 6 22.37 14.12 -8.32
CA MET A 6 21.65 15.37 -8.57
C MET A 6 21.37 15.56 -10.07
N GLN A 7 22.32 15.24 -10.94
CA GLN A 7 22.16 15.37 -12.39
C GLN A 7 21.12 14.38 -12.94
N LYS A 8 21.03 13.16 -12.38
CA LYS A 8 19.95 12.19 -12.66
C LYS A 8 18.58 12.64 -12.15
N ALA A 9 18.52 13.28 -10.99
CA ALA A 9 17.27 13.86 -10.47
C ALA A 9 16.77 15.02 -11.35
N PHE A 10 17.66 15.83 -11.91
CA PHE A 10 17.33 16.87 -12.89
C PHE A 10 16.88 16.31 -14.25
N GLU A 11 17.41 15.17 -14.69
CA GLU A 11 16.93 14.47 -15.89
C GLU A 11 15.54 13.85 -15.70
N MET A 12 15.22 13.34 -14.50
CA MET A 12 13.88 12.81 -14.16
C MET A 12 12.82 13.90 -13.94
N ALA A 13 13.23 15.13 -13.61
CA ALA A 13 12.34 16.28 -13.43
C ALA A 13 11.81 16.90 -14.74
N LYS A 14 12.16 16.33 -15.91
CA LYS A 14 11.61 16.74 -17.21
C LYS A 14 10.22 16.16 -17.52
N PHE A 15 9.60 15.43 -16.60
CA PHE A 15 8.19 15.07 -16.74
C PHE A 15 7.32 16.29 -16.49
N ASP A 16 6.73 16.78 -17.58
CA ASP A 16 5.79 17.87 -17.67
C ASP A 16 4.70 17.74 -16.58
N ILE A 17 4.76 18.64 -15.59
CA ILE A 17 3.76 18.74 -14.54
C ILE A 17 2.58 19.54 -15.09
N ASN A 18 1.79 18.92 -15.97
CA ASN A 18 0.49 19.46 -16.36
C ASN A 18 -0.59 18.84 -15.46
N PHE A 19 -0.84 19.50 -14.34
CA PHE A 19 -1.96 19.21 -13.44
C PHE A 19 -3.22 19.92 -13.95
N ASP A 20 -4.00 19.26 -14.82
CA ASP A 20 -5.38 19.66 -15.07
C ASP A 20 -6.28 19.02 -14.00
N TYR A 21 -6.45 19.73 -12.88
CA TYR A 21 -7.61 19.53 -12.01
C TYR A 21 -8.80 20.29 -12.59
N ASP A 22 -9.97 19.67 -12.53
CA ASP A 22 -11.25 20.28 -12.90
C ASP A 22 -11.44 21.62 -12.16
N THR A 23 -11.52 22.72 -12.91
CA THR A 23 -11.51 24.12 -12.43
C THR A 23 -12.71 24.49 -11.55
N ASN A 24 -13.67 23.57 -11.38
CA ASN A 24 -14.87 23.79 -10.58
C ASN A 24 -14.73 23.47 -9.08
N ILE A 25 -13.58 22.96 -8.62
CA ILE A 25 -13.33 22.70 -7.18
C ILE A 25 -12.71 23.92 -6.46
N LEU A 26 -12.28 24.95 -7.19
CA LEU A 26 -11.54 26.10 -6.63
C LEU A 26 -12.38 27.35 -6.30
N ASN A 27 -13.69 27.36 -6.51
CA ASN A 27 -14.53 28.56 -6.33
C ASN A 27 -15.28 28.64 -4.99
N SER A 28 -14.91 27.83 -4.00
CA SER A 28 -15.40 27.97 -2.63
C SER A 28 -14.26 28.48 -1.75
N GLU A 29 -14.50 29.59 -1.04
CA GLU A 29 -13.60 30.26 -0.08
C GLU A 29 -12.77 31.43 -0.62
N ARG A 30 -13.44 32.45 -1.18
CA ARG A 30 -13.03 33.85 -0.99
C ARG A 30 -13.96 34.47 0.04
N THR A 31 -13.52 34.53 1.31
CA THR A 31 -13.87 35.53 2.35
C THR A 31 -13.53 35.00 3.76
N ASP A 32 -12.26 34.96 4.17
CA ASP A 32 -11.89 35.10 5.59
C ASP A 32 -10.38 35.35 5.77
N PRO A 33 -9.92 36.51 6.30
CA PRO A 33 -8.49 36.82 6.46
C PRO A 33 -7.78 36.06 7.59
N ASN A 34 -8.48 35.26 8.40
CA ASN A 34 -7.90 34.52 9.54
C ASN A 34 -7.67 33.01 9.30
N ARG A 35 -7.98 32.47 8.12
CA ARG A 35 -7.69 31.07 7.77
C ARG A 35 -6.36 30.95 7.01
N ARG A 36 -5.37 30.28 7.60
CA ARG A 36 -4.17 29.83 6.84
C ARG A 36 -4.62 28.96 5.68
N SER A 37 -4.30 29.39 4.45
CA SER A 37 -4.72 28.64 3.25
C SER A 37 -4.06 27.26 3.21
N LYS A 38 -4.76 26.25 2.67
CA LYS A 38 -4.21 24.88 2.47
C LYS A 38 -2.88 24.91 1.72
N LEU A 39 -2.70 25.90 0.84
CA LEU A 39 -1.48 26.16 0.06
C LEU A 39 -0.32 26.65 0.96
N SER A 40 -0.59 27.49 1.95
CA SER A 40 0.44 27.93 2.92
C SER A 40 0.92 26.80 3.83
N THR A 41 0.03 25.85 4.14
CA THR A 41 0.36 24.65 4.92
C THR A 41 1.20 23.66 4.10
N LEU A 42 0.86 23.50 2.82
CA LEU A 42 1.63 22.69 1.86
C LEU A 42 3.05 23.25 1.67
N LEU A 43 3.19 24.57 1.50
CA LEU A 43 4.48 25.25 1.31
C LEU A 43 5.38 25.17 2.56
N HIS A 44 4.79 25.27 3.76
CA HIS A 44 5.54 25.08 5.01
C HIS A 44 6.13 23.66 5.12
N TRP A 45 5.37 22.65 4.71
CA TRP A 45 5.82 21.25 4.72
C TRP A 45 6.88 20.95 3.66
N LEU A 46 6.72 21.48 2.44
CA LEU A 46 7.71 21.35 1.36
C LEU A 46 9.07 21.94 1.75
N LYS A 47 9.07 23.02 2.54
CA LYS A 47 10.29 23.64 3.07
C LYS A 47 11.00 22.74 4.08
N GLN A 48 10.27 22.01 4.93
CA GLN A 48 10.85 21.07 5.91
C GLN A 48 11.43 19.80 5.26
N ILE A 49 10.95 19.40 4.07
CA ILE A 49 11.47 18.24 3.33
C ILE A 49 12.86 18.52 2.70
N HIS A 50 13.19 19.79 2.44
CA HIS A 50 14.41 20.20 1.74
C HIS A 50 15.60 20.58 2.64
N GLU A 51 15.42 20.64 3.97
CA GLU A 51 16.53 20.93 4.87
C GLU A 51 17.30 19.64 5.22
N LYS A 52 18.61 19.66 4.95
CA LYS A 52 19.54 18.58 5.29
C LYS A 52 19.63 18.48 6.82
N PRO A 53 19.48 17.30 7.45
CA PRO A 53 19.55 17.20 8.89
C PRO A 53 20.97 17.58 9.35
N PRO A 54 21.12 18.51 10.32
CA PRO A 54 22.40 18.73 10.95
C PRO A 54 22.66 17.55 11.90
N GLU A 55 23.65 16.74 11.57
CA GLU A 55 24.26 15.70 12.42
C GLU A 55 23.40 14.46 12.77
N PRO A 56 24.02 13.30 13.11
CA PRO A 56 23.32 12.03 13.19
C PRO A 56 22.35 12.02 14.37
N LEU A 57 21.07 11.85 14.05
CA LEU A 57 19.96 11.92 15.00
C LEU A 57 20.05 10.83 16.07
N GLN A 58 20.49 11.21 17.28
CA GLN A 58 20.16 10.51 18.52
C GLN A 58 18.64 10.58 18.77
N CYS A 59 18.07 9.46 19.17
CA CYS A 59 16.63 9.26 19.37
C CYS A 59 16.10 9.94 20.65
N ASP A 60 16.09 11.27 20.72
CA ASP A 60 15.60 12.01 21.91
C ASP A 60 14.60 13.14 21.59
N TYR A 61 13.56 12.88 20.79
CA TYR A 61 12.41 13.79 20.70
C TYR A 61 11.12 13.12 21.18
N MET A 62 11.06 12.83 22.48
CA MET A 62 9.80 12.90 23.25
C MET A 62 9.53 14.37 23.57
N MET A 63 8.66 15.03 22.80
CA MET A 63 8.11 16.32 23.21
C MET A 63 6.96 16.08 24.19
N ASN A 64 7.26 16.33 25.46
CA ASN A 64 6.33 16.38 26.59
C ASN A 64 5.71 17.78 26.67
N PHE A 65 4.39 17.89 26.70
CA PHE A 65 3.70 19.10 27.18
C PHE A 65 2.67 18.67 28.23
N GLY A 66 3.02 18.92 29.49
CA GLY A 66 2.15 18.69 30.63
C GLY A 66 1.16 19.84 30.85
N GLY A 67 -0.03 19.46 31.33
CA GLY A 67 -0.73 20.10 32.46
C GLY A 67 -1.55 21.36 32.20
N GLY A 68 -2.88 21.23 32.26
CA GLY A 68 -3.77 22.30 32.73
C GLY A 68 -5.19 22.33 32.15
N GLY A 69 -6.21 22.00 32.96
CA GLY A 69 -7.51 22.70 32.96
C GLY A 69 -8.66 22.17 32.07
N ASN A 70 -9.79 21.89 32.73
CA ASN A 70 -11.12 21.54 32.21
C ASN A 70 -11.63 22.28 30.95
N ALA A 71 -12.25 21.53 30.04
CA ALA A 71 -13.65 21.67 29.55
C ALA A 71 -13.79 21.33 28.04
N GLY A 72 -14.66 20.36 27.73
CA GLY A 72 -15.46 20.26 26.50
C GLY A 72 -14.84 20.38 25.09
N VAL A 73 -15.01 19.30 24.31
CA VAL A 73 -15.10 19.26 22.82
C VAL A 73 -13.79 19.18 22.02
N THR A 74 -13.77 18.19 21.11
CA THR A 74 -12.80 17.93 20.01
C THR A 74 -11.33 17.73 20.38
N ARG A 75 -10.98 16.52 20.83
CA ARG A 75 -9.58 16.11 20.97
C ARG A 75 -9.01 15.66 19.60
N ALA A 76 -8.47 16.60 18.84
CA ALA A 76 -7.58 16.34 17.71
C ALA A 76 -6.14 16.12 18.23
N GLU A 77 -5.92 15.01 18.95
CA GLU A 77 -4.56 14.58 19.31
C GLU A 77 -4.03 13.60 18.23
N PRO A 78 -2.79 13.77 17.76
CA PRO A 78 -2.22 12.92 16.74
C PRO A 78 -1.97 11.52 17.31
N ILE A 79 -2.69 10.52 16.78
CA ILE A 79 -2.72 9.13 17.25
C ILE A 79 -1.29 8.62 17.55
N SER A 80 -0.99 8.38 18.82
CA SER A 80 0.28 7.81 19.26
C SER A 80 0.31 6.30 18.99
N LEU A 81 1.50 5.71 18.79
CA LEU A 81 1.65 4.25 18.77
C LEU A 81 1.16 3.60 20.07
N ALA A 82 1.03 4.37 21.17
CA ALA A 82 0.40 3.94 22.42
C ALA A 82 -1.11 3.64 22.32
N THR A 83 -1.78 4.00 21.22
CA THR A 83 -3.18 3.60 20.98
C THR A 83 -3.32 2.16 20.47
N LEU A 84 -2.20 1.43 20.34
CA LEU A 84 -2.20 0.00 20.02
C LEU A 84 -2.85 -0.86 21.12
N ASP A 85 -3.18 -0.31 22.30
CA ASP A 85 -3.89 -1.04 23.37
C ASP A 85 -5.22 -1.68 22.89
N ARG A 86 -5.74 -1.26 21.73
CA ARG A 86 -6.87 -1.92 21.04
C ARG A 86 -6.54 -2.48 19.66
N ASP A 87 -5.49 -2.01 19.00
CA ASP A 87 -5.15 -2.43 17.62
C ASP A 87 -4.08 -3.55 17.69
N CYS A 88 -4.19 -4.57 16.84
CA CYS A 88 -3.31 -5.73 16.91
C CYS A 88 -2.12 -5.59 15.96
N PHE A 89 -0.92 -5.81 16.47
CA PHE A 89 0.27 -6.01 15.65
C PHE A 89 0.45 -7.50 15.42
N ILE A 90 0.42 -7.92 14.16
CA ILE A 90 0.53 -9.33 13.75
C ILE A 90 1.83 -9.49 12.99
N ILE A 91 2.67 -10.42 13.43
CA ILE A 91 3.92 -10.78 12.76
C ILE A 91 4.03 -12.31 12.75
N PRO A 92 4.31 -12.94 11.60
CA PRO A 92 4.69 -14.34 11.57
C PRO A 92 5.98 -14.57 12.35
N VAL A 93 6.08 -15.70 13.06
CA VAL A 93 7.22 -16.01 13.94
C VAL A 93 8.56 -15.89 13.19
N HIS A 94 8.67 -16.41 11.97
CA HIS A 94 9.91 -16.33 11.17
C HIS A 94 10.31 -14.91 10.75
N SER A 95 9.41 -13.93 10.87
CA SER A 95 9.62 -12.53 10.47
C SER A 95 9.88 -11.60 11.66
N VAL A 96 9.72 -12.07 12.90
CA VAL A 96 9.82 -11.25 14.12
C VAL A 96 11.16 -10.51 14.22
N ASP A 97 12.29 -11.22 14.06
CA ASP A 97 13.63 -10.63 14.22
C ASP A 97 13.93 -9.49 13.23
N ARG A 98 13.25 -9.50 12.08
CA ARG A 98 13.48 -8.56 10.98
C ARG A 98 12.45 -7.44 10.95
N PHE A 99 11.18 -7.72 11.28
CA PHE A 99 10.05 -6.81 11.04
C PHE A 99 9.36 -6.30 12.30
N LEU A 100 9.73 -6.79 13.49
CA LEU A 100 9.33 -6.15 14.74
C LEU A 100 9.97 -4.76 14.83
N PRO A 101 9.18 -3.67 14.87
CA PRO A 101 9.73 -2.32 14.91
C PRO A 101 10.59 -2.08 16.16
N ALA A 102 11.75 -1.44 15.97
CA ALA A 102 12.63 -1.08 17.08
C ALA A 102 11.89 -0.23 18.13
N GLY A 103 12.01 -0.60 19.41
CA GLY A 103 11.35 0.06 20.54
C GLY A 103 9.97 -0.47 20.89
N ILE A 104 9.45 -1.48 20.19
CA ILE A 104 8.29 -2.26 20.63
C ILE A 104 8.81 -3.41 21.50
N PRO A 105 8.58 -3.39 22.83
CA PRO A 105 9.00 -4.49 23.68
C PRO A 105 8.22 -5.75 23.30
N LEU A 106 8.94 -6.86 23.11
CA LEU A 106 8.30 -8.18 23.09
C LEU A 106 7.57 -8.37 24.43
N PRO A 107 6.38 -8.99 24.44
CA PRO A 107 5.71 -9.29 25.69
C PRO A 107 6.64 -10.17 26.56
N ALA A 108 7.16 -9.60 27.66
CA ALA A 108 7.82 -10.40 28.65
C ALA A 108 6.76 -11.31 29.29
N LEU A 109 6.95 -12.62 29.22
CA LEU A 109 6.14 -13.56 29.98
C LEU A 109 6.48 -13.38 31.45
N ASN A 110 5.52 -12.91 32.25
CA ASN A 110 5.68 -12.88 33.69
C ASN A 110 5.74 -14.33 34.21
N ALA A 111 6.30 -14.56 35.40
CA ALA A 111 6.42 -15.89 36.01
C ALA A 111 5.05 -16.62 36.20
N GLU A 112 3.93 -15.92 36.02
CA GLU A 112 2.55 -16.45 36.05
C GLU A 112 1.91 -16.62 34.65
N GLY A 113 2.67 -16.48 33.56
CA GLY A 113 2.19 -16.69 32.19
C GLY A 113 1.27 -15.60 31.62
N LYS A 114 1.14 -14.44 32.29
CA LYS A 114 0.41 -13.27 31.76
C LYS A 114 1.37 -12.25 31.17
N ALA A 115 1.12 -11.87 29.91
CA ALA A 115 1.84 -10.83 29.20
C ALA A 115 1.51 -9.44 29.78
N THR A 116 2.52 -8.71 30.25
CA THR A 116 2.41 -7.27 30.57
C THR A 116 3.14 -6.46 29.51
N SER A 117 2.55 -6.32 28.32
CA SER A 117 2.93 -5.32 27.32
C SER A 117 1.68 -4.58 26.83
N PRO A 118 1.73 -3.24 26.65
CA PRO A 118 0.61 -2.48 26.12
C PRO A 118 0.26 -2.87 24.67
N LEU A 119 1.24 -3.41 23.93
CA LEU A 119 1.00 -3.99 22.61
C LEU A 119 0.61 -5.46 22.75
N SER A 120 -0.57 -5.83 22.28
CA SER A 120 -0.93 -7.23 22.02
C SER A 120 -0.24 -7.67 20.73
N VAL A 121 1.05 -7.97 20.83
CA VAL A 121 1.81 -8.62 19.76
C VAL A 121 1.35 -10.07 19.73
N LEU A 122 0.61 -10.44 18.68
CA LEU A 122 0.21 -11.82 18.48
C LEU A 122 1.23 -12.48 17.56
N GLU A 123 2.08 -13.31 18.15
CA GLU A 123 2.89 -14.27 17.40
C GLU A 123 1.94 -15.35 16.86
N VAL A 124 1.79 -15.41 15.55
CA VAL A 124 0.94 -16.40 14.87
C VAL A 124 1.85 -17.39 14.15
N SER A 125 1.52 -18.68 14.24
CA SER A 125 2.14 -19.70 13.40
C SER A 125 2.10 -19.29 11.93
N ASP A 126 3.12 -19.65 11.18
CA ASP A 126 3.27 -19.20 9.79
C ASP A 126 1.97 -19.39 9.01
N PRO A 127 1.38 -18.31 8.49
CA PRO A 127 0.17 -18.42 7.72
C PRO A 127 0.48 -19.30 6.52
N LYS A 128 -0.30 -20.38 6.35
CA LYS A 128 -0.23 -21.28 5.19
C LYS A 128 -0.81 -20.62 3.93
N LEU A 129 -0.63 -19.31 3.83
CA LEU A 129 -1.14 -18.43 2.79
C LEU A 129 0.03 -17.75 2.11
N CYS A 130 0.03 -17.79 0.79
CA CYS A 130 0.94 -17.04 -0.06
C CYS A 130 0.10 -16.10 -0.94
N ILE A 131 0.65 -14.95 -1.29
CA ILE A 131 -0.04 -13.99 -2.13
C ILE A 131 0.68 -13.93 -3.47
N LEU A 132 -0.07 -13.93 -4.56
CA LEU A 132 0.46 -13.56 -5.87
C LEU A 132 -0.12 -12.23 -6.28
N VAL A 133 0.75 -11.31 -6.71
CA VAL A 133 0.33 -10.02 -7.25
C VAL A 133 0.79 -9.87 -8.70
N HIS A 134 -0.14 -9.43 -9.55
CA HIS A 134 0.07 -9.10 -10.94
C HIS A 134 -0.16 -7.61 -11.14
N LEU A 135 0.93 -6.85 -11.23
CA LEU A 135 0.93 -5.42 -11.54
C LEU A 135 1.01 -5.27 -13.06
N MET A 136 0.09 -4.49 -13.64
CA MET A 136 0.03 -4.29 -15.09
C MET A 136 0.18 -2.81 -15.39
N SER A 137 1.18 -2.42 -16.19
CA SER A 137 1.27 -1.05 -16.70
C SER A 137 0.14 -0.74 -17.69
N PRO A 138 -0.12 0.53 -18.04
CA PRO A 138 -1.05 0.86 -19.11
C PRO A 138 -0.70 0.14 -20.41
N LEU A 139 -1.71 -0.25 -21.18
CA LEU A 139 -1.52 -0.71 -22.55
C LEU A 139 -1.09 0.45 -23.44
N GLU A 140 0.04 0.28 -24.11
CA GLU A 140 0.58 1.21 -25.10
C GLU A 140 0.42 0.62 -26.50
N ALA A 141 -0.11 1.40 -27.44
CA ALA A 141 -0.27 0.96 -28.82
C ALA A 141 1.10 0.71 -29.45
N ILE A 142 1.26 -0.43 -30.12
CA ILE A 142 2.51 -0.77 -30.83
C ILE A 142 2.73 0.20 -32.01
N ASP A 143 1.63 0.61 -32.65
CA ASP A 143 1.62 1.63 -33.69
C ASP A 143 0.55 2.68 -33.37
N PRO A 144 0.91 3.76 -32.63
CA PRO A 144 -0.03 4.79 -32.20
C PRO A 144 -0.66 5.56 -33.36
N VAL A 145 -0.01 5.65 -34.52
CA VAL A 145 -0.53 6.40 -35.67
C VAL A 145 -1.70 5.66 -36.33
N MET A 146 -1.65 4.33 -36.29
CA MET A 146 -2.69 3.45 -36.82
C MET A 146 -3.81 3.15 -35.81
N GLU A 147 -3.71 3.70 -34.59
CA GLU A 147 -4.69 3.47 -33.55
C GLU A 147 -6.00 4.23 -33.85
N SER A 148 -7.12 3.53 -33.73
CA SER A 148 -8.43 4.16 -33.88
C SER A 148 -8.66 5.18 -32.75
N PRO A 149 -9.18 6.39 -33.04
CA PRO A 149 -9.62 7.32 -32.01
C PRO A 149 -10.75 6.80 -31.10
N LEU A 150 -11.44 5.73 -31.52
CA LEU A 150 -12.50 5.05 -30.77
C LEU A 150 -11.96 3.86 -29.93
N SER A 151 -10.64 3.65 -29.91
CA SER A 151 -10.03 2.61 -29.12
C SER A 151 -10.19 2.88 -27.62
N HIS A 152 -10.34 1.80 -26.85
CA HIS A 152 -10.45 1.87 -25.40
C HIS A 152 -9.47 0.88 -24.75
N PRO A 153 -8.16 1.17 -24.79
CA PRO A 153 -7.12 0.27 -24.28
C PRO A 153 -7.35 -0.12 -22.81
N LEU A 154 -7.77 0.83 -21.96
CA LEU A 154 -8.10 0.54 -20.56
C LEU A 154 -9.27 -0.45 -20.39
N LEU A 155 -10.31 -0.35 -21.21
CA LEU A 155 -11.44 -1.29 -21.16
C LEU A 155 -11.02 -2.69 -21.64
N LYS A 156 -10.17 -2.74 -22.68
CA LYS A 156 -9.60 -3.99 -23.18
C LYS A 156 -8.74 -4.67 -22.12
N GLN A 157 -7.83 -3.92 -21.49
CA GLN A 157 -7.00 -4.41 -20.41
C GLN A 157 -7.82 -4.93 -19.23
N ARG A 158 -8.85 -4.16 -18.81
CA ARG A 158 -9.78 -4.58 -17.76
C ARG A 158 -10.44 -5.92 -18.07
N SER A 159 -10.92 -6.09 -19.31
CA SER A 159 -11.61 -7.31 -19.74
C SER A 159 -10.69 -8.52 -19.66
N ILE A 160 -9.45 -8.39 -20.13
CA ILE A 160 -8.47 -9.49 -20.12
C ILE A 160 -8.07 -9.84 -18.67
N ALA A 161 -7.82 -8.84 -17.83
CA ALA A 161 -7.48 -9.06 -16.42
C ALA A 161 -8.64 -9.73 -15.64
N ALA A 162 -9.88 -9.34 -15.94
CA ALA A 162 -11.09 -9.95 -15.39
C ALA A 162 -11.26 -11.42 -15.82
N GLU A 163 -10.91 -11.72 -17.08
CA GLU A 163 -10.93 -13.09 -17.61
C GLU A 163 -9.92 -13.98 -16.88
N LEU A 164 -8.67 -13.52 -16.69
CA LEU A 164 -7.66 -14.24 -15.91
C LEU A 164 -8.14 -14.54 -14.48
N LEU A 165 -8.74 -13.55 -13.82
CA LEU A 165 -9.30 -13.74 -12.48
C LEU A 165 -10.41 -14.80 -12.48
N THR A 166 -11.26 -14.81 -13.52
CA THR A 166 -12.35 -15.77 -13.68
C THR A 166 -11.83 -17.18 -13.94
N GLU A 167 -10.78 -17.35 -14.74
CA GLU A 167 -10.13 -18.64 -14.97
C GLU A 167 -9.57 -19.23 -13.68
N VAL A 168 -8.90 -18.41 -12.86
CA VAL A 168 -8.41 -18.86 -11.54
C VAL A 168 -9.56 -19.28 -10.62
N GLN A 169 -10.65 -18.50 -10.61
CA GLN A 169 -11.85 -18.85 -9.84
C GLN A 169 -12.45 -20.19 -10.29
N GLN A 170 -12.56 -20.41 -11.60
CA GLN A 170 -13.12 -21.64 -12.18
C GLN A 170 -12.21 -22.85 -11.94
N ALA A 171 -10.90 -22.66 -12.02
CA ALA A 171 -9.92 -23.71 -11.73
C ALA A 171 -9.83 -24.03 -10.22
N ASN A 172 -10.37 -23.17 -9.36
CA ASN A 172 -10.33 -23.30 -7.89
C ASN A 172 -8.90 -23.51 -7.36
N THR A 173 -7.93 -22.80 -7.94
CA THR A 173 -6.50 -22.88 -7.59
C THR A 173 -6.05 -21.80 -6.62
N ALA A 174 -6.95 -20.89 -6.23
CA ALA A 174 -6.74 -19.88 -5.20
C ALA A 174 -7.96 -19.82 -4.27
N VAL A 175 -7.73 -19.52 -2.99
CA VAL A 175 -8.79 -19.38 -1.97
C VAL A 175 -9.63 -18.13 -2.21
N GLY A 176 -9.02 -17.11 -2.79
CA GLY A 176 -9.69 -15.89 -3.19
C GLY A 176 -8.84 -15.13 -4.20
N GLY A 177 -9.50 -14.24 -4.92
CA GLY A 177 -8.83 -13.30 -5.79
C GLY A 177 -9.59 -11.99 -5.89
N MET A 178 -8.89 -10.91 -6.19
CA MET A 178 -9.50 -9.64 -6.54
C MET A 178 -8.77 -8.97 -7.71
N LEU A 179 -9.54 -8.27 -8.53
CA LEU A 179 -9.06 -7.32 -9.51
C LEU A 179 -9.33 -5.92 -8.97
N LEU A 180 -8.26 -5.16 -8.82
CA LEU A 180 -8.25 -3.80 -8.33
C LEU A 180 -8.05 -2.84 -9.50
N ALA A 181 -8.89 -1.82 -9.61
CA ALA A 181 -8.73 -0.74 -10.57
C ALA A 181 -8.23 0.51 -9.86
N ASN A 182 -7.21 1.14 -10.43
CA ASN A 182 -6.74 2.42 -9.95
C ASN A 182 -7.79 3.51 -10.19
N MET A 183 -7.94 4.42 -9.23
CA MET A 183 -8.91 5.50 -9.29
C MET A 183 -8.35 6.79 -9.87
N GLU A 184 -7.04 6.86 -10.06
CA GLU A 184 -6.32 8.03 -10.55
C GLU A 184 -6.10 7.92 -12.05
N LYS A 185 -6.11 9.07 -12.73
CA LYS A 185 -5.77 9.13 -14.15
C LYS A 185 -4.27 8.85 -14.32
N SER A 186 -3.92 8.18 -15.42
CA SER A 186 -2.52 7.93 -15.80
C SER A 186 -1.68 7.22 -14.72
N SER A 187 -2.29 6.27 -14.01
CA SER A 187 -1.62 5.46 -12.99
C SER A 187 -0.54 4.55 -13.60
N GLU A 188 0.57 4.35 -12.89
CA GLU A 188 1.62 3.38 -13.28
C GLU A 188 1.09 1.95 -13.36
N PHE A 189 0.14 1.58 -12.49
CA PHE A 189 -0.55 0.30 -12.53
C PHE A 189 -2.07 0.50 -12.54
N PRO A 190 -2.73 0.66 -13.70
CA PRO A 190 -4.19 0.81 -13.79
C PRO A 190 -4.95 -0.38 -13.22
N PHE A 191 -4.38 -1.58 -13.33
CA PHE A 191 -4.97 -2.79 -12.78
C PHE A 191 -3.94 -3.58 -11.97
N ILE A 192 -4.39 -4.09 -10.83
CA ILE A 192 -3.65 -5.03 -10.00
C ILE A 192 -4.54 -6.25 -9.78
N SER A 193 -4.07 -7.43 -10.16
CA SER A 193 -4.70 -8.67 -9.70
C SER A 193 -3.99 -9.16 -8.45
N TYR A 194 -4.75 -9.52 -7.42
CA TYR A 194 -4.27 -9.96 -6.12
C TYR A 194 -4.93 -11.30 -5.79
N TYR A 195 -4.12 -12.35 -5.63
CA TYR A 195 -4.59 -13.71 -5.39
C TYR A 195 -4.11 -14.21 -4.03
N LEU A 196 -4.98 -14.93 -3.33
CA LEU A 196 -4.67 -15.58 -2.06
C LEU A 196 -4.59 -17.09 -2.25
N ILE A 197 -3.40 -17.65 -2.07
CA ILE A 197 -3.09 -19.07 -2.33
C ILE A 197 -2.94 -19.78 -0.99
N ASN A 198 -3.67 -20.88 -0.78
CA ASN A 198 -3.42 -21.77 0.36
C ASN A 198 -2.33 -22.77 -0.03
N THR A 199 -1.17 -22.66 0.63
CA THR A 199 0.02 -23.46 0.33
C THR A 199 -0.15 -24.94 0.64
N MET A 200 -1.20 -25.33 1.37
CA MET A 200 -1.55 -26.75 1.58
C MET A 200 -2.36 -27.33 0.43
N GLN A 201 -3.05 -26.50 -0.35
CA GLN A 201 -3.91 -26.93 -1.46
C GLN A 201 -3.23 -26.75 -2.80
N THR A 202 -2.44 -25.68 -2.96
CA THR A 202 -1.82 -25.33 -4.23
C THR A 202 -0.39 -24.89 -3.99
N ASP A 203 0.53 -25.51 -4.72
CA ASP A 203 1.93 -25.08 -4.72
C ASP A 203 2.06 -23.68 -5.36
N PRO A 204 2.60 -22.68 -4.63
CA PRO A 204 2.69 -21.31 -5.13
C PRO A 204 3.53 -21.17 -6.40
N SER A 205 4.59 -21.96 -6.56
CA SER A 205 5.44 -21.90 -7.76
C SER A 205 4.71 -22.43 -9.00
N ASN A 206 3.95 -23.51 -8.87
CA ASN A 206 3.10 -24.02 -9.94
C ASN A 206 1.97 -23.03 -10.29
N PHE A 207 1.32 -22.43 -9.29
CA PHE A 207 0.32 -21.38 -9.51
C PHE A 207 0.91 -20.19 -10.27
N TYR A 208 2.08 -19.71 -9.83
CA TYR A 208 2.81 -18.63 -10.49
C TYR A 208 3.13 -18.96 -11.95
N ALA A 209 3.67 -20.15 -12.22
CA ALA A 209 4.04 -20.56 -13.57
C ALA A 209 2.81 -20.64 -14.49
N GLY A 210 1.71 -21.24 -14.01
CA GLY A 210 0.46 -21.33 -14.76
C GLY A 210 -0.12 -19.96 -15.08
N LEU A 211 -0.27 -19.09 -14.08
CA LEU A 211 -0.82 -17.76 -14.27
C LEU A 211 0.07 -16.89 -15.18
N ARG A 212 1.40 -17.03 -15.08
CA ARG A 212 2.35 -16.35 -15.96
C ARG A 212 2.12 -16.75 -17.42
N VAL A 213 1.98 -18.05 -17.70
CA VAL A 213 1.73 -18.53 -19.07
C VAL A 213 0.39 -18.01 -19.60
N SER A 214 -0.70 -18.12 -18.82
CA SER A 214 -2.01 -17.58 -19.21
C SER A 214 -1.97 -16.08 -19.45
N SER A 215 -1.30 -15.32 -18.58
CA SER A 215 -1.12 -13.88 -18.73
C SER A 215 -0.35 -13.55 -20.00
N LEU A 216 0.78 -14.22 -20.28
CA LEU A 216 1.58 -13.96 -21.48
C LEU A 216 0.81 -14.27 -22.76
N SER A 217 0.00 -15.33 -22.76
CA SER A 217 -0.84 -15.70 -23.90
C SER A 217 -1.95 -14.67 -24.15
N LYS A 218 -2.67 -14.24 -23.10
CA LYS A 218 -3.76 -13.27 -23.27
C LYS A 218 -3.29 -11.85 -23.52
N PHE A 219 -2.13 -11.47 -22.99
CA PHE A 219 -1.48 -10.18 -23.23
C PHE A 219 -0.47 -10.21 -24.39
N GLU A 220 -0.62 -11.13 -25.34
CA GLU A 220 0.30 -11.24 -26.47
C GLU A 220 0.26 -9.97 -27.33
N PRO A 221 1.39 -9.25 -27.51
CA PRO A 221 1.37 -7.95 -28.17
C PRO A 221 0.91 -7.99 -29.62
N LYS A 222 1.24 -9.05 -30.37
CA LYS A 222 0.84 -9.21 -31.76
C LYS A 222 -0.67 -9.38 -31.93
N ALA A 223 -1.29 -10.16 -31.03
CA ALA A 223 -2.73 -10.37 -31.02
C ALA A 223 -3.48 -9.11 -30.53
N LEU A 224 -2.94 -8.43 -29.51
CA LEU A 224 -3.60 -7.28 -28.94
C LEU A 224 -3.41 -5.99 -29.73
N LYS A 225 -2.31 -5.84 -30.48
CA LYS A 225 -1.77 -4.58 -31.03
C LYS A 225 -1.31 -3.57 -29.97
N TYR A 226 -1.21 -4.04 -28.73
CA TYR A 226 -0.78 -3.27 -27.56
C TYR A 226 0.31 -4.01 -26.83
N THR A 227 1.18 -3.28 -26.13
CA THR A 227 2.15 -3.84 -25.19
C THR A 227 1.92 -3.26 -23.81
N ALA A 228 2.27 -4.01 -22.77
CA ALA A 228 2.35 -3.51 -21.40
C ALA A 228 3.48 -4.24 -20.67
N ALA A 229 4.11 -3.54 -19.72
CA ALA A 229 4.97 -4.17 -18.74
C ALA A 229 4.11 -4.86 -17.68
N HIS A 230 4.44 -6.10 -17.38
CA HIS A 230 3.78 -6.88 -16.34
C HIS A 230 4.81 -7.30 -15.29
N THR A 231 4.53 -6.97 -14.04
CA THR A 231 5.28 -7.49 -12.89
C THR A 231 4.41 -8.52 -12.19
N LEU A 232 4.84 -9.77 -12.25
CA LEU A 232 4.17 -10.90 -11.60
C LEU A 232 5.13 -11.45 -10.56
N ASP A 233 4.72 -11.52 -9.29
CA ASP A 233 5.56 -12.06 -8.22
C ASP A 233 4.75 -12.66 -7.07
N LEU A 234 5.40 -13.56 -6.34
CA LEU A 234 4.91 -14.18 -5.11
C LEU A 234 5.39 -13.39 -3.90
N TYR A 235 4.51 -13.26 -2.91
CA TYR A 235 4.73 -12.46 -1.73
C TYR A 235 4.33 -13.24 -0.47
N SER A 236 5.12 -13.04 0.58
CA SER A 236 4.80 -13.43 1.95
C SER A 236 4.42 -12.18 2.74
N GLU A 237 3.35 -12.26 3.50
CA GLU A 237 3.05 -11.24 4.50
C GLU A 237 4.07 -11.33 5.65
N VAL A 238 4.73 -10.23 5.96
CA VAL A 238 5.81 -10.19 6.96
C VAL A 238 5.46 -9.38 8.20
N ALA A 239 4.48 -8.48 8.11
CA ALA A 239 3.94 -7.73 9.24
C ALA A 239 2.58 -7.11 8.90
N ALA A 240 1.71 -6.94 9.89
CA ALA A 240 0.47 -6.23 9.74
C ALA A 240 0.02 -5.49 11.01
N ILE A 241 -0.71 -4.39 10.81
CA ILE A 241 -1.47 -3.68 11.84
C ILE A 241 -2.95 -3.88 11.52
N CYS A 242 -3.73 -4.40 12.46
CA CYS A 242 -5.16 -4.64 12.28
C CYS A 242 -5.99 -3.91 13.35
N ARG A 243 -7.04 -3.21 12.95
CA ARG A 243 -8.00 -2.59 13.87
C ARG A 243 -9.18 -3.53 14.13
N PRO A 244 -9.61 -3.75 15.38
CA PRO A 244 -10.80 -4.52 15.66
C PRO A 244 -12.08 -3.90 15.07
N PRO A 245 -13.11 -4.72 14.79
CA PRO A 245 -13.13 -6.18 14.96
C PRO A 245 -12.22 -6.86 13.94
N LEU A 246 -11.34 -7.74 14.43
CA LEU A 246 -10.48 -8.50 13.54
C LEU A 246 -11.35 -9.52 12.81
N VAL A 247 -11.66 -9.26 11.55
CA VAL A 247 -12.12 -10.31 10.64
C VAL A 247 -10.89 -11.06 10.18
N LEU A 248 -10.24 -11.78 11.12
CA LEU A 248 -9.20 -12.73 10.74
C LEU A 248 -9.91 -13.81 9.90
N PRO A 249 -9.30 -14.26 8.80
CA PRO A 249 -9.75 -15.46 8.10
C PRO A 249 -9.58 -16.64 9.07
N SER A 250 -10.59 -16.83 9.91
CA SER A 250 -10.66 -17.81 10.97
C SER A 250 -10.99 -19.15 10.35
N ASN A 251 -10.02 -19.80 9.70
CA ASN A 251 -10.10 -21.17 9.18
C ASN A 251 -11.31 -21.53 8.28
N GLU A 252 -12.20 -20.59 7.96
CA GLU A 252 -13.38 -20.79 7.14
C GLU A 252 -13.49 -19.66 6.12
N SER A 253 -12.96 -19.97 4.93
CA SER A 253 -13.14 -19.20 3.69
C SER A 253 -12.52 -17.80 3.70
N GLY A 254 -11.24 -17.72 3.30
CA GLY A 254 -10.52 -16.49 2.90
C GLY A 254 -11.10 -15.81 1.64
N SER A 255 -12.42 -15.71 1.56
CA SER A 255 -13.12 -15.06 0.46
C SER A 255 -13.17 -13.56 0.71
N PHE A 256 -12.52 -12.81 -0.18
CA PHE A 256 -12.54 -11.35 -0.18
C PHE A 256 -13.97 -10.79 -0.21
N LYS A 257 -14.93 -11.55 -0.75
CA LYS A 257 -16.35 -11.17 -0.83
C LYS A 257 -17.01 -10.90 0.52
N LYS A 258 -16.61 -11.60 1.59
CA LYS A 258 -17.27 -11.43 2.91
C LYS A 258 -16.91 -10.11 3.60
N SER A 259 -15.76 -9.51 3.27
CA SER A 259 -15.28 -8.26 3.89
C SER A 259 -15.51 -7.01 3.01
N GLN A 260 -15.58 -7.19 1.69
CA GLN A 260 -15.66 -6.06 0.75
C GLN A 260 -17.09 -5.53 0.60
N THR A 261 -17.22 -4.20 0.70
CA THR A 261 -18.43 -3.45 0.36
C THR A 261 -18.13 -2.49 -0.80
N ALA A 262 -19.16 -1.90 -1.40
CA ALA A 262 -18.97 -0.85 -2.42
C ALA A 262 -18.24 0.40 -1.87
N ALA A 263 -18.14 0.54 -0.54
CA ALA A 263 -17.41 1.60 0.14
C ALA A 263 -15.93 1.25 0.40
N THR A 264 -15.54 -0.02 0.24
CA THR A 264 -14.20 -0.51 0.57
C THR A 264 -13.19 -0.06 -0.48
N GLY A 265 -12.13 0.59 -0.03
CA GLY A 265 -11.03 1.06 -0.88
C GLY A 265 -9.67 0.64 -0.33
N TYR A 266 -8.68 0.64 -1.21
CA TYR A 266 -7.32 0.24 -0.91
C TYR A 266 -6.34 1.36 -1.24
N ILE A 267 -5.38 1.61 -0.36
CA ILE A 267 -4.16 2.37 -0.68
C ILE A 267 -3.05 1.34 -0.82
N ILE A 268 -2.45 1.26 -2.01
CA ILE A 268 -1.42 0.27 -2.30
C ILE A 268 -0.14 1.00 -2.67
N SER A 269 0.95 0.61 -2.02
CA SER A 269 2.28 1.11 -2.34
C SER A 269 3.21 -0.05 -2.73
N VAL A 270 3.93 0.12 -3.84
CA VAL A 270 4.88 -0.85 -4.38
C VAL A 270 6.29 -0.27 -4.27
N PHE A 271 7.18 -0.97 -3.58
CA PHE A 271 8.54 -0.52 -3.33
C PHE A 271 9.50 -1.50 -4.00
N LYS A 272 10.44 -0.96 -4.77
CA LYS A 272 11.56 -1.73 -5.32
C LYS A 272 12.80 -1.37 -4.53
N VAL A 273 13.36 -2.34 -3.82
CA VAL A 273 14.57 -2.18 -3.03
C VAL A 273 15.70 -2.93 -3.73
N PHE A 274 16.76 -2.20 -4.05
CA PHE A 274 17.94 -2.78 -4.70
C PHE A 274 18.67 -3.74 -3.77
N GLU A 275 19.30 -4.74 -4.36
CA GLU A 275 20.12 -5.70 -3.62
C GLU A 275 21.21 -4.98 -2.81
N GLY A 276 21.23 -5.21 -1.50
CA GLY A 276 22.16 -4.58 -0.56
C GLY A 276 21.57 -3.40 0.24
N ASP A 277 20.52 -2.76 -0.28
CA ASP A 277 19.73 -1.75 0.45
C ASP A 277 18.55 -2.38 1.22
N ASP A 278 18.24 -3.65 0.95
CA ASP A 278 17.22 -4.47 1.61
C ASP A 278 17.65 -5.04 2.97
N GLY A 279 18.67 -4.42 3.59
CA GLY A 279 19.23 -4.85 4.86
C GLY A 279 18.27 -4.69 6.03
N GLU A 280 18.59 -5.33 7.16
CA GLU A 280 17.78 -5.33 8.39
C GLU A 280 17.34 -3.94 8.85
N ARG A 281 18.11 -2.90 8.54
CA ARG A 281 17.76 -1.53 8.90
C ARG A 281 16.47 -1.05 8.22
N PHE A 282 16.23 -1.43 6.97
CA PHE A 282 14.97 -1.11 6.27
C PHE A 282 13.81 -1.82 6.97
N GLU A 283 13.94 -3.13 7.19
CA GLU A 283 12.87 -3.97 7.72
C GLU A 283 12.53 -3.66 9.17
N LYS A 284 13.53 -3.45 10.04
CA LYS A 284 13.31 -3.03 11.44
C LYS A 284 12.66 -1.65 11.56
N ASN A 285 12.69 -0.86 10.48
CA ASN A 285 12.10 0.48 10.40
C ASN A 285 11.03 0.58 9.31
N TRP A 286 10.42 -0.54 8.93
CA TRP A 286 9.50 -0.59 7.79
C TRP A 286 8.34 0.38 7.93
N LEU A 287 7.84 0.60 9.16
CA LEU A 287 6.77 1.54 9.45
C LEU A 287 7.09 2.96 8.98
N TYR A 288 8.35 3.37 9.12
CA TYR A 288 8.82 4.65 8.65
C TYR A 288 9.05 4.61 7.14
N TRP A 289 9.87 3.68 6.65
CA TRP A 289 10.29 3.65 5.25
C TRP A 289 9.13 3.49 4.26
N THR A 290 8.18 2.61 4.57
CA THR A 290 7.01 2.35 3.71
C THR A 290 5.92 3.41 3.85
N GLY A 291 6.02 4.31 4.84
CA GLY A 291 4.97 5.28 5.16
C GLY A 291 3.76 4.70 5.90
N ALA A 292 3.79 3.42 6.29
CA ALA A 292 2.72 2.79 7.07
C ALA A 292 2.40 3.54 8.39
N ARG A 293 3.41 4.11 9.06
CA ARG A 293 3.20 4.96 10.25
C ARG A 293 2.37 6.21 9.93
N MET A 294 2.56 6.80 8.75
CA MET A 294 1.79 7.98 8.34
C MET A 294 0.34 7.61 8.07
N LEU A 295 0.11 6.50 7.34
CA LEU A 295 -1.24 5.97 7.13
C LEU A 295 -1.94 5.68 8.46
N TYR A 296 -1.28 4.96 9.36
CA TYR A 296 -1.85 4.62 10.66
C TYR A 296 -2.22 5.85 11.49
N ARG A 297 -1.36 6.88 11.50
CA ARG A 297 -1.49 8.05 12.38
C ARG A 297 -2.43 9.11 11.83
N TYR A 298 -2.43 9.32 10.52
CA TYR A 298 -3.05 10.49 9.89
C TYR A 298 -4.22 10.15 8.98
N LEU A 299 -4.43 8.88 8.64
CA LEU A 299 -5.64 8.51 7.89
C LEU A 299 -6.86 8.77 8.78
N PRO A 300 -7.84 9.59 8.32
CA PRO A 300 -9.01 9.91 9.12
C PRO A 300 -9.78 8.65 9.54
N ARG A 301 -10.32 8.65 10.77
CA ARG A 301 -11.14 7.52 11.26
C ARG A 301 -12.35 7.23 10.36
N ALA A 302 -12.89 8.26 9.70
CA ALA A 302 -13.98 8.14 8.73
C ALA A 302 -13.64 7.28 7.50
N ALA A 303 -12.35 7.09 7.17
CA ALA A 303 -11.95 6.17 6.11
C ALA A 303 -12.14 4.69 6.51
N GLY A 304 -12.30 4.42 7.82
CA GLY A 304 -12.53 3.07 8.33
C GLY A 304 -11.32 2.16 8.14
N LEU A 305 -10.11 2.61 8.51
CA LEU A 305 -8.90 1.79 8.46
C LEU A 305 -9.13 0.44 9.15
N ARG A 306 -9.02 -0.66 8.40
CA ARG A 306 -9.12 -2.03 8.93
C ARG A 306 -7.76 -2.66 9.10
N ARG A 307 -6.91 -2.51 8.09
CA ARG A 307 -5.65 -3.28 8.02
C ARG A 307 -4.58 -2.55 7.23
N ILE A 308 -3.35 -2.60 7.73
CA ILE A 308 -2.14 -2.23 6.99
C ILE A 308 -1.25 -3.46 6.99
N ALA A 309 -0.92 -4.02 5.83
CA ALA A 309 -0.11 -5.21 5.70
C ALA A 309 1.09 -4.98 4.79
N LEU A 310 2.26 -5.37 5.27
CA LEU A 310 3.49 -5.37 4.50
C LEU A 310 3.77 -6.77 3.99
N HIS A 311 4.00 -6.86 2.68
CA HIS A 311 4.38 -8.09 2.02
C HIS A 311 5.76 -7.94 1.40
N LYS A 312 6.55 -9.01 1.46
CA LYS A 312 7.88 -9.11 0.88
C LYS A 312 7.86 -10.17 -0.22
N SER A 313 8.46 -9.85 -1.35
CA SER A 313 8.65 -10.80 -2.45
C SER A 313 9.43 -12.03 -1.99
N THR A 314 8.98 -13.21 -2.39
CA THR A 314 9.66 -14.49 -2.13
C THR A 314 10.75 -14.78 -3.16
N SER A 315 10.92 -13.93 -4.18
CA SER A 315 11.96 -14.12 -5.20
C SER A 315 13.32 -14.18 -4.53
N GLN A 316 14.08 -15.25 -4.78
CA GLN A 316 15.40 -15.45 -4.17
C GLN A 316 16.49 -14.60 -4.84
N LYS A 317 16.29 -14.19 -6.10
CA LYS A 317 17.29 -13.49 -6.92
C LYS A 317 16.76 -12.15 -7.42
N GLY A 318 17.66 -11.18 -7.53
CA GLY A 318 17.37 -9.84 -8.02
C GLY A 318 16.75 -8.92 -6.96
N ASP A 319 16.26 -7.77 -7.44
CA ASP A 319 15.70 -6.72 -6.61
C ASP A 319 14.53 -7.22 -5.76
N LYS A 320 14.52 -6.83 -4.47
CA LYS A 320 13.43 -7.21 -3.56
C LYS A 320 12.28 -6.23 -3.73
N MET A 321 11.12 -6.78 -4.05
CA MET A 321 9.88 -6.01 -4.10
C MET A 321 9.16 -6.11 -2.75
N TYR A 322 8.66 -4.98 -2.26
CA TYR A 322 7.73 -4.91 -1.13
C TYR A 322 6.41 -4.33 -1.57
N LEU A 323 5.33 -4.79 -0.95
CA LEU A 323 3.97 -4.33 -1.21
C LEU A 323 3.31 -3.97 0.12
N LEU A 324 2.97 -2.71 0.29
CA LEU A 324 2.14 -2.24 1.40
C LEU A 324 0.69 -2.15 0.93
N VAL A 325 -0.20 -2.87 1.62
CA VAL A 325 -1.64 -2.86 1.34
C VAL A 325 -2.37 -2.30 2.55
N CYS A 326 -3.05 -1.20 2.35
CA CYS A 326 -3.88 -0.55 3.36
C CYS A 326 -5.36 -0.69 2.97
N GLU A 327 -6.13 -1.49 3.72
CA GLU A 327 -7.56 -1.71 3.53
C GLU A 327 -8.38 -0.76 4.40
N CYS A 328 -9.34 -0.10 3.78
CA CYS A 328 -10.23 0.87 4.41
C CYS A 328 -11.68 0.56 4.07
N ALA A 329 -12.54 0.40 5.08
CA ALA A 329 -13.94 0.03 4.94
C ALA A 329 -14.78 1.06 4.17
N ASP A 330 -14.44 2.34 4.33
CA ASP A 330 -15.29 3.48 3.99
C ASP A 330 -14.59 4.49 3.08
N LEU A 331 -13.38 4.17 2.61
CA LEU A 331 -12.55 5.09 1.82
C LEU A 331 -13.21 5.55 0.51
N LEU A 332 -14.05 4.72 -0.11
CA LEU A 332 -14.72 5.09 -1.36
C LEU A 332 -15.96 5.97 -1.13
N LYS A 333 -16.42 6.16 0.11
CA LYS A 333 -17.48 7.14 0.42
C LYS A 333 -16.96 8.57 0.25
N ASP A 334 -15.71 8.80 0.62
CA ASP A 334 -15.04 10.08 0.47
C ASP A 334 -13.53 9.86 0.27
N ILE A 335 -13.11 9.89 -1.00
CA ILE A 335 -11.71 9.70 -1.39
C ILE A 335 -10.85 10.87 -0.91
N SER A 336 -11.44 12.04 -0.64
CA SER A 336 -10.71 13.22 -0.17
C SER A 336 -10.06 12.99 1.20
N LEU A 337 -10.54 12.00 1.97
CA LEU A 337 -9.94 11.56 3.23
C LEU A 337 -8.48 11.09 3.07
N ALA A 338 -8.10 10.61 1.88
CA ALA A 338 -6.72 10.22 1.56
C ALA A 338 -5.96 11.23 0.69
N ALA A 339 -6.61 12.30 0.23
CA ALA A 339 -6.07 13.22 -0.78
C ALA A 339 -4.78 13.92 -0.35
N PHE A 340 -4.59 14.19 0.95
CA PHE A 340 -3.34 14.77 1.45
C PHE A 340 -2.25 13.72 1.71
N LEU A 341 -2.63 12.49 2.01
CA LEU A 341 -1.68 11.43 2.36
C LEU A 341 -1.00 10.84 1.15
N ILE A 342 -1.71 10.67 0.04
CA ILE A 342 -1.15 10.05 -1.15
C ILE A 342 0.00 10.87 -1.75
N PRO A 343 -0.13 12.19 -1.97
CA PRO A 343 1.00 13.01 -2.41
C PRO A 343 2.16 12.98 -1.41
N ALA A 344 1.87 12.99 -0.11
CA ALA A 344 2.91 12.92 0.91
C ALA A 344 3.66 11.58 0.91
N LEU A 345 2.98 10.46 0.67
CA LEU A 345 3.59 9.14 0.51
C LEU A 345 4.46 9.07 -0.75
N ARG A 346 3.98 9.62 -1.87
CA ARG A 346 4.74 9.70 -3.12
C ARG A 346 6.00 10.56 -3.02
N ALA A 347 5.91 11.68 -2.29
CA ALA A 347 7.04 12.58 -2.08
C ALA A 347 8.21 11.93 -1.33
N ARG A 348 7.99 10.80 -0.66
CA ARG A 348 9.05 10.02 -0.01
C ARG A 348 9.94 9.26 -1.00
N LEU A 349 9.62 9.28 -2.30
CA LEU A 349 10.38 8.67 -3.41
C LEU A 349 10.77 7.20 -3.20
N CYS A 350 10.09 6.50 -2.29
CA CYS A 350 10.41 5.13 -1.91
C CYS A 350 9.65 4.08 -2.73
N GLY A 351 8.68 4.49 -3.55
CA GLY A 351 7.92 3.57 -4.37
C GLY A 351 6.71 4.21 -5.05
N TYR A 352 6.02 3.42 -5.86
CA TYR A 352 4.72 3.79 -6.38
C TYR A 352 3.68 3.75 -5.26
N THR A 353 2.70 4.64 -5.28
CA THR A 353 1.54 4.60 -4.37
C THR A 353 0.30 5.01 -5.15
N GLY A 354 -0.79 4.27 -5.02
CA GLY A 354 -2.05 4.56 -5.71
C GLY A 354 -3.29 4.20 -4.89
N LEU A 355 -4.41 4.79 -5.29
CA LEU A 355 -5.75 4.45 -4.79
C LEU A 355 -6.43 3.41 -5.66
N TYR A 356 -6.97 2.39 -5.04
CA TYR A 356 -7.57 1.27 -5.73
C TYR A 356 -8.96 0.95 -5.19
N ARG A 357 -9.87 0.61 -6.11
CA ARG A 357 -11.18 0.03 -5.81
C ARG A 357 -11.24 -1.42 -6.31
N PRO A 358 -11.84 -2.35 -5.55
CA PRO A 358 -12.14 -3.67 -6.08
C PRO A 358 -13.21 -3.55 -7.17
N ILE A 359 -12.94 -4.14 -8.35
CA ILE A 359 -13.89 -4.19 -9.46
C ILE A 359 -14.41 -5.59 -9.75
N GLN A 360 -13.70 -6.62 -9.27
CA GLN A 360 -14.12 -8.01 -9.30
C GLN A 360 -13.42 -8.76 -8.16
N ALA A 361 -14.08 -9.72 -7.52
CA ALA A 361 -13.49 -10.57 -6.50
C ALA A 361 -14.21 -11.92 -6.42
N PHE A 362 -13.57 -12.93 -5.82
CA PHE A 362 -14.20 -14.20 -5.46
C PHE A 362 -13.79 -14.73 -4.09
#